data_AF-A0A2E7CDB7-F1
#
_entry.id   AF-A0A2E7CDB7-F1
#
_cell.length_a   1.000
_cell.length_b   1.000
_cell.length_c   1.000
_cell.angle_alpha   90.00
_cell.angle_beta   90.00
_cell.angle_gamma   90.00
#
_symmetry.space_group_name_H-M   'P 1'
#
loop_
_entity.id
_entity.type
_entity.pdbx_description
1 polymer ?
#
loop_
_entity_poly.entity_id
_entity_poly.type
_entity_poly.pdbx_seq_one_letter_code
_entity_poly.pdbx_strand_id
1 'polypeptide(L)' 'MLRFVLANPGCSAQSIVAELANDRAMRNHGLTPRKIGFFIPRYLADRLTWWQDHGAGRRVYGEIGHDVVPKR' A
#
# COMPACT_ATOMS: atom_id res chain seq x y z
N MET A 1 0.27 -7.33 5.22
CA MET A 1 0.10 -5.87 4.97
C MET A 1 1.09 -4.96 5.71
N LEU A 2 0.93 -4.57 6.99
CA LEU A 2 1.79 -3.52 7.60
C LEU A 2 3.30 -3.81 7.41
N ARG A 3 3.74 -5.02 7.79
CA ARG A 3 5.14 -5.47 7.60
C ARG A 3 5.58 -5.43 6.13
N PHE A 4 4.68 -5.74 5.20
CA PHE A 4 4.98 -5.73 3.78
C PHE A 4 5.20 -4.30 3.26
N VAL A 5 4.35 -3.35 3.68
CA VAL A 5 4.49 -1.94 3.29
C VAL A 5 5.78 -1.34 3.85
N LEU A 6 6.13 -1.64 5.11
CA LEU A 6 7.37 -1.19 5.72
C LEU A 6 8.62 -1.78 5.03
N ALA A 7 8.54 -3.04 4.60
CA ALA A 7 9.63 -3.68 3.85
C ALA A 7 9.70 -3.26 2.37
N ASN A 8 8.60 -2.72 1.81
CA ASN A 8 8.51 -2.30 0.41
C ASN A 8 7.88 -0.89 0.31
N PRO A 9 8.57 0.18 0.75
CA PRO A 9 8.07 1.53 0.63
C PRO A 9 7.90 1.94 -0.84
N GLY A 10 6.81 2.65 -1.15
CA GLY A 10 6.43 2.95 -2.53
C GLY A 10 5.65 1.81 -3.21
N CYS A 11 5.28 0.75 -2.49
CA CYS A 11 4.44 -0.30 -3.06
C CYS A 11 3.04 0.21 -3.39
N SER A 12 2.45 -0.35 -4.45
CA SER A 12 1.09 -0.01 -4.88
C SER A 12 0.04 -0.83 -4.11
N ALA A 13 -1.22 -0.36 -4.13
CA ALA A 13 -2.33 -1.13 -3.57
C ALA A 13 -2.49 -2.51 -4.25
N GLN A 14 -2.14 -2.63 -5.53
CA GLN A 14 -2.14 -3.91 -6.23
C GLN A 14 -1.11 -4.88 -5.65
N SER A 15 0.10 -4.39 -5.35
CA SER A 15 1.17 -5.19 -4.75
C SER A 15 0.77 -5.69 -3.36
N ILE A 16 0.11 -4.83 -2.58
CA ILE A 16 -0.45 -5.21 -1.27
C ILE A 16 -1.52 -6.30 -1.41
N VAL A 17 -2.46 -6.15 -2.36
CA VAL A 17 -3.47 -7.19 -2.61
C VAL A 17 -2.82 -8.50 -3.03
N ALA A 18 -1.77 -8.45 -3.86
CA ALA A 18 -1.04 -9.65 -4.26
C ALA A 18 -0.39 -10.36 -3.06
N GLU A 19 0.28 -9.62 -2.15
CA GLU A 19 0.82 -10.21 -0.90
C GLU A 19 -0.29 -10.86 -0.06
N LEU A 20 -1.41 -10.15 0.12
CA LEU A 20 -2.51 -10.68 0.93
C LEU A 20 -3.16 -11.90 0.27
N ALA A 21 -3.33 -11.90 -1.04
CA ALA A 21 -3.96 -12.99 -1.76
C ALA A 21 -3.07 -14.25 -1.79
N ASN A 22 -1.79 -14.08 -2.09
CA ASN A 22 -0.86 -15.19 -2.34
C ASN A 22 -0.15 -15.65 -1.06
N ASP A 23 0.43 -14.72 -0.30
CA ASP A 23 1.26 -15.05 0.86
C ASP A 23 0.46 -15.18 2.16
N ARG A 24 -0.75 -14.60 2.20
CA ARG A 24 -1.65 -14.65 3.38
C ARG A 24 -2.95 -15.43 3.15
N ALA A 25 -3.09 -16.11 2.00
CA ALA A 25 -4.27 -16.89 1.63
C ALA A 25 -5.61 -16.12 1.67
N MET A 26 -5.59 -14.78 1.53
CA MET A 26 -6.79 -13.94 1.59
C MET A 26 -7.50 -13.78 0.23
N ARG A 27 -7.19 -14.63 -0.76
CA ARG A 27 -7.68 -14.50 -2.15
C ARG A 27 -9.21 -14.42 -2.27
N ASN A 28 -9.96 -15.09 -1.40
CA ASN A 28 -11.42 -15.17 -1.47
C ASN A 28 -12.14 -14.14 -0.58
N HIS A 29 -11.42 -13.21 0.04
CA HIS A 29 -12.00 -12.19 0.92
C HIS A 29 -12.46 -10.92 0.18
N GLY A 30 -12.50 -10.97 -1.16
CA GLY A 30 -12.92 -9.85 -2.00
C GLY A 30 -12.06 -8.59 -1.80
N LEU A 31 -10.77 -8.77 -1.51
CA LEU A 31 -9.81 -7.67 -1.39
C LEU A 31 -9.57 -7.06 -2.76
N THR A 32 -9.58 -5.73 -2.83
CA THR A 32 -9.30 -4.99 -4.06
C THR A 32 -8.36 -3.82 -3.75
N PRO A 33 -7.61 -3.32 -4.74
CA PRO A 33 -6.76 -2.14 -4.54
C PRO A 33 -7.55 -0.95 -3.98
N ARG A 34 -8.82 -0.81 -4.39
CA ARG A 34 -9.76 0.20 -3.88
C ARG A 34 -10.03 0.01 -2.38
N LYS A 35 -10.29 -1.22 -1.92
CA LYS A 35 -10.48 -1.50 -0.48
C LYS A 35 -9.21 -1.20 0.33
N ILE A 36 -8.02 -1.53 -0.19
CA ILE A 36 -6.75 -1.16 0.46
C ILE A 36 -6.63 0.36 0.61
N GLY A 37 -6.97 1.10 -0.45
CA GLY A 37 -6.95 2.57 -0.44
C GLY A 37 -7.92 3.23 0.54
N PHE A 38 -9.00 2.54 0.93
CA PHE A 38 -9.88 2.98 2.01
C PHE A 38 -9.44 2.48 3.39
N PHE A 39 -8.87 1.27 3.46
CA PHE A 39 -8.48 0.63 4.70
C PHE A 39 -7.32 1.36 5.37
N ILE A 40 -6.27 1.69 4.62
CA ILE A 40 -5.04 2.27 5.18
C ILE A 40 -5.31 3.62 5.86
N PRO A 41 -5.97 4.61 5.23
CA PRO A 41 -6.28 5.88 5.88
C PRO A 41 -7.24 5.74 7.07
N ARG A 42 -8.02 4.66 7.15
CA ARG A 42 -9.02 4.45 8.21
C ARG A 42 -8.47 3.74 9.44
N TYR A 43 -7.55 2.80 9.25
CA TYR A 43 -7.11 1.89 10.31
C TYR A 43 -5.60 1.90 10.58
N LEU A 44 -4.80 2.53 9.71
CA LEU A 44 -3.33 2.55 9.83
C LEU A 44 -2.73 3.93 9.58
N ALA A 45 -3.52 4.99 9.68
CA ALA A 45 -3.06 6.36 9.47
C ALA A 45 -2.06 6.84 10.53
N ASP A 46 -1.90 6.11 11.64
CA ASP A 46 -0.90 6.32 12.68
C ASP A 46 0.49 5.76 12.33
N ARG A 47 0.58 4.91 11.29
CA ARG A 47 1.82 4.20 10.92
C ARG A 47 2.19 4.34 9.45
N LEU A 48 1.19 4.42 8.58
CA LEU A 48 1.37 4.43 7.13
C LEU A 48 0.82 5.72 6.52
N THR A 49 1.52 6.19 5.51
CA THR A 49 1.09 7.29 4.64
C THR A 49 0.97 6.80 3.19
N TRP A 50 0.48 7.69 2.32
CA TRP A 50 0.41 7.46 0.89
C TRP A 50 0.74 8.73 0.11
N TRP A 51 1.25 8.55 -1.10
CA TRP A 51 1.43 9.64 -2.06
C TRP A 51 1.08 9.17 -3.48
N GLN A 52 0.94 10.13 -4.38
CA GLN A 52 0.69 9.87 -5.78
C GLN A 52 2.03 9.61 -6.49
N ASP A 53 2.17 8.42 -7.07
CA ASP A 53 3.21 8.16 -8.06
C ASP A 53 2.74 8.73 -9.40
N HIS A 54 3.35 9.85 -9.82
CA HIS A 54 3.02 10.52 -11.07
C HIS A 54 3.54 9.80 -12.31
N GLY A 55 4.59 8.98 -12.17
CA GLY A 55 5.12 8.18 -13.28
C GLY A 55 4.18 7.03 -13.64
N ALA A 56 3.66 6.34 -12.62
CA ALA A 56 2.75 5.21 -12.81
C ALA A 56 1.25 5.55 -12.67
N GLY A 57 0.89 6.81 -12.39
CA GLY A 57 -0.50 7.24 -12.26
C GLY A 57 -1.28 6.58 -11.12
N ARG A 58 -0.61 6.11 -10.06
CA ARG A 58 -1.23 5.31 -8.99
C ARG A 58 -0.83 5.79 -7.59
N ARG A 59 -1.65 5.42 -6.60
CA ARG A 59 -1.32 5.60 -5.19
C ARG A 59 -0.31 4.55 -4.73
N VAL A 60 0.72 5.01 -4.03
CA VAL A 60 1.73 4.17 -3.39
C VAL A 60 1.79 4.45 -1.89
N TYR A 61 2.30 3.49 -1.11
CA TYR A 61 2.23 3.51 0.34
C TYR A 61 3.61 3.33 0.97
N GLY A 62 3.80 3.90 2.15
CA GLY A 62 5.04 3.81 2.92
C GLY A 62 4.83 4.20 4.37
N GLU A 63 5.89 4.15 5.17
CA GLU A 63 5.88 4.62 6.56
C GLU A 63 5.69 6.13 6.63
N ILE A 64 5.08 6.62 7.70
CA ILE A 64 5.01 8.06 7.98
C ILE A 64 6.43 8.63 8.11
N GLY A 65 6.66 9.78 7.48
CA GLY A 65 7.98 10.42 7.46
C GLY A 65 8.97 9.78 6.47
N HIS A 66 8.55 8.75 5.73
CA HIS A 66 9.39 8.21 4.66
C HIS A 66 9.30 9.11 3.42
N ASP A 67 10.31 9.96 3.23
CA ASP A 67 10.51 10.81 2.06
C ASP A 67 10.94 10.00 0.82
N VAL A 68 10.05 9.14 0.32
CA VAL A 68 10.19 8.55 -1.03
C VAL A 68 9.40 9.40 -2.01
N VAL A 69 9.70 10.69 -2.09
CA VAL A 69 9.38 11.44 -3.30
C VAL A 69 10.18 10.77 -4.42
N PRO A 70 9.54 10.17 -5.44
CA PRO A 70 10.28 9.58 -6.54
C PRO A 70 11.15 10.69 -7.14
N LYS A 71 12.48 10.51 -7.13
CA LYS A 71 13.39 11.40 -7.84
C LYS A 71 12.95 11.39 -9.32
N ARG A 72 12.59 12.56 -9.83
CA ARG A 72 12.28 12.79 -11.24
C ARG A 72 13.44 12.36 -12.13
#